data_AF-A0A8T5KW82-F1
#
_entry.id   AF-A0A8T5KW82-F1
#
_cell.length_a   1.000
_cell.length_b   1.000
_cell.length_c   1.000
_cell.angle_alpha   90.00
_cell.angle_beta   90.00
_cell.angle_gamma   90.00
#
_symmetry.space_group_name_H-M   'P 1'
#
loop_
_entity.id
_entity.type
_entity.pdbx_description
1 polymer ?
#
loop_
_entity_poly.entity_id
_entity_poly.type
_entity_poly.pdbx_seq_one_letter_code
_entity_poly.pdbx_strand_id
1 'polypeptide(L)'
;MDYEEYEVVPTSPIRNLERRVSRVETSSSSSEVRRLIEQIIELIKSNQRIIDDVIKADSELRDELSRIPGKIDDLLMSMHEFMELLKTSATEETVSDISKDVMAPVVKKMDELVENTKKNTEVNQAALTSLSIIDKRLKRIYMQTGASADAYRR
;
A
#
# COMPACT_ATOMS: atom_id res chain seq x y z
N MET A 1 -23.66 -85.01 28.07
CA MET A 1 -22.81 -84.03 28.77
C MET A 1 -22.48 -82.98 27.73
N ASP A 2 -23.31 -81.95 27.67
CA ASP A 2 -23.08 -80.79 26.79
C ASP A 2 -22.02 -79.91 27.45
N TYR A 3 -20.97 -79.62 26.69
CA TYR A 3 -19.94 -78.69 27.09
C TYR A 3 -20.52 -77.28 26.93
N GLU A 4 -20.99 -76.70 28.04
CA GLU A 4 -21.29 -75.28 28.14
C GLU A 4 -20.01 -74.49 27.82
N GLU A 5 -19.97 -73.93 26.62
CA GLU A 5 -18.98 -72.98 26.15
C GLU A 5 -19.15 -71.69 26.97
N TYR A 6 -18.44 -71.60 28.10
CA TYR A 6 -18.35 -70.38 28.88
C TYR A 6 -17.59 -69.33 28.06
N GLU A 7 -18.31 -68.41 27.40
CA GLU A 7 -17.75 -67.13 26.97
C GLU A 7 -17.50 -66.26 28.22
N VAL A 8 -16.27 -66.28 28.72
CA VAL A 8 -15.85 -65.69 30.02
C VAL A 8 -15.85 -64.15 30.02
N VAL A 9 -16.07 -63.47 28.89
CA VAL A 9 -16.11 -62.00 28.87
C VAL A 9 -17.28 -61.50 28.03
N PRO A 10 -18.28 -60.82 28.62
CA PRO A 10 -19.33 -60.19 27.85
C PRO A 10 -18.71 -59.19 26.86
N THR A 11 -18.97 -59.34 25.56
CA THR A 11 -18.41 -58.49 24.48
C THR A 11 -19.10 -57.12 24.35
N SER A 12 -20.21 -56.93 25.06
CA SER A 12 -21.02 -55.71 25.03
C SER A 12 -20.24 -54.42 25.40
N PRO A 13 -19.36 -54.41 26.42
CA PRO A 13 -18.52 -53.26 26.75
C PRO A 13 -17.48 -52.95 25.65
N ILE A 14 -16.88 -53.97 25.05
CA ILE A 14 -15.90 -53.82 23.95
C ILE A 14 -16.57 -53.22 22.73
N ARG A 15 -17.76 -53.73 22.37
CA ARG A 15 -18.53 -53.23 21.22
C ARG A 15 -19.03 -51.80 21.43
N ASN A 16 -19.30 -51.41 22.67
CA ASN A 16 -19.64 -50.03 23.03
C ASN A 16 -18.41 -49.10 22.95
N LEU A 17 -17.23 -49.58 23.32
CA LEU A 17 -15.97 -48.84 23.16
C LEU A 17 -15.64 -48.66 21.68
N GLU A 18 -15.77 -49.70 20.86
CA GLU A 18 -15.53 -49.66 19.42
C GLU A 18 -16.47 -48.67 18.70
N ARG A 19 -17.76 -48.67 19.06
CA ARG A 19 -18.73 -47.67 18.57
C ARG A 19 -18.42 -46.25 19.03
N ARG A 20 -17.82 -46.07 20.22
CA ARG A 20 -17.42 -44.74 20.72
C ARG A 20 -16.14 -44.26 20.05
N VAL A 21 -15.15 -45.13 19.86
CA VAL A 21 -13.90 -44.85 19.14
C VAL A 21 -14.21 -44.52 17.68
N SER A 22 -15.00 -45.34 17.00
CA SER A 22 -15.45 -45.07 15.63
C SER A 22 -16.17 -43.73 15.50
N ARG A 23 -17.02 -43.36 16.47
CA ARG A 23 -17.69 -42.05 16.49
C ARG A 23 -16.72 -40.90 16.70
N VAL A 24 -15.73 -41.05 17.58
CA VAL A 24 -14.71 -40.03 17.87
C VAL A 24 -13.79 -39.82 16.67
N GLU A 25 -13.38 -40.91 16.00
CA GLU A 25 -12.56 -40.86 14.79
C GLU A 25 -13.29 -40.23 13.59
N THR A 26 -14.61 -40.42 13.48
CA THR A 26 -15.42 -39.80 12.40
C THR A 26 -15.84 -38.36 12.70
N SER A 27 -15.85 -37.91 13.96
CA SER A 27 -16.53 -36.66 14.33
C SER A 27 -15.64 -35.43 14.55
N SER A 28 -14.40 -35.53 15.03
CA SER A 28 -13.93 -34.44 15.92
C SER A 28 -12.61 -33.73 15.61
N SER A 29 -11.96 -33.85 14.45
CA SER A 29 -10.72 -33.06 14.27
C SER A 29 -10.30 -32.76 12.84
N SER A 30 -10.39 -33.69 11.90
CA SER A 30 -9.79 -33.46 10.58
C SER A 30 -10.58 -32.47 9.70
N SER A 31 -11.91 -32.47 9.79
CA SER A 31 -12.77 -31.63 8.94
C SER A 31 -12.80 -30.16 9.38
N GLU A 32 -12.82 -29.91 10.68
CA GLU A 32 -12.81 -28.57 11.27
C GLU A 32 -11.45 -27.89 11.10
N VAL A 33 -10.35 -28.64 11.31
CA VAL A 33 -8.99 -28.16 11.02
C VAL A 33 -8.82 -27.86 9.53
N ARG A 34 -9.38 -28.68 8.64
CA ARG A 34 -9.30 -28.45 7.19
C ARG A 34 -10.08 -27.20 6.75
N ARG A 35 -11.25 -26.95 7.33
CA ARG A 35 -12.03 -25.72 7.12
C ARG A 35 -11.30 -24.48 7.64
N LEU A 36 -10.69 -24.57 8.82
CA LEU A 36 -9.88 -23.48 9.37
C LEU A 36 -8.67 -23.17 8.47
N ILE A 37 -8.00 -24.21 7.95
CA ILE A 37 -6.90 -24.05 6.99
C ILE A 37 -7.38 -23.38 5.70
N GLU A 38 -8.53 -23.78 5.14
CA GLU A 38 -9.12 -23.12 3.96
C GLU A 38 -9.39 -21.64 4.21
N GLN A 39 -9.99 -21.29 5.35
CA GLN A 39 -10.23 -19.89 5.72
C GLN A 39 -8.93 -19.09 5.87
N ILE A 40 -7.89 -19.70 6.47
CA ILE A 40 -6.56 -19.07 6.57
C ILE A 40 -5.96 -18.84 5.17
N ILE A 41 -6.08 -19.81 4.26
CA ILE A 41 -5.59 -19.67 2.88
C ILE A 41 -6.35 -18.57 2.14
N GLU A 42 -7.67 -18.45 2.32
CA GLU A 42 -8.46 -17.37 1.74
C GLU A 42 -8.06 -16.00 2.30
N LEU A 43 -7.83 -15.90 3.60
CA LEU A 43 -7.29 -14.70 4.24
C LEU A 43 -5.91 -14.31 3.68
N ILE A 44 -5.01 -15.27 3.52
CA ILE A 44 -3.69 -15.03 2.92
C ILE A 44 -3.83 -14.53 1.49
N LYS A 45 -4.68 -15.17 0.66
CA LYS A 45 -4.93 -14.73 -0.72
C LYS A 45 -5.52 -13.32 -0.77
N SER A 46 -6.47 -13.02 0.11
CA SER A 46 -7.08 -11.69 0.23
C SER A 46 -6.03 -10.64 0.59
N ASN A 47 -5.18 -10.92 1.59
CA ASN A 47 -4.11 -10.03 1.99
C ASN A 47 -3.07 -9.83 0.87
N GLN A 48 -2.71 -10.87 0.12
CA GLN A 48 -1.79 -10.74 -1.01
C GLN A 48 -2.39 -9.85 -2.11
N ARG A 49 -3.70 -9.98 -2.39
CA ARG A 49 -4.38 -9.09 -3.34
C ARG A 49 -4.36 -7.63 -2.88
N ILE A 50 -4.61 -7.38 -1.60
CA ILE A 50 -4.53 -6.03 -1.03
C ILE A 50 -3.11 -5.48 -1.15
N ILE A 51 -2.09 -6.29 -0.85
CA ILE A 51 -0.69 -5.88 -0.98
C ILE A 51 -0.36 -5.56 -2.45
N ASP A 52 -0.79 -6.38 -3.40
CA ASP A 52 -0.61 -6.14 -4.84
C ASP A 52 -1.26 -4.81 -5.26
N ASP A 53 -2.50 -4.57 -4.82
CA ASP A 53 -3.23 -3.33 -5.10
C ASP A 53 -2.51 -2.10 -4.50
N VAL A 54 -1.97 -2.22 -3.28
CA VAL A 54 -1.20 -1.14 -2.63
C VAL A 54 0.12 -0.89 -3.37
N ILE A 55 0.84 -1.93 -3.78
CA ILE A 55 2.08 -1.79 -4.57
C ILE A 55 1.79 -1.07 -5.89
N LYS A 56 0.69 -1.45 -6.56
CA LYS A 56 0.28 -0.82 -7.81
C LYS A 56 -0.07 0.66 -7.60
N ALA A 57 -0.88 0.97 -6.59
CA ALA A 57 -1.26 2.34 -6.26
C ALA A 57 -0.05 3.20 -5.87
N ASP A 58 0.92 2.65 -5.14
CA ASP A 58 2.16 3.34 -4.78
C ASP A 58 3.02 3.65 -6.01
N SER A 59 3.12 2.71 -6.96
CA SER A 59 3.80 2.95 -8.24
C SER A 59 3.13 4.04 -9.07
N GLU A 60 1.80 4.00 -9.19
CA GLU A 60 1.03 5.03 -9.92
C GLU A 60 1.18 6.41 -9.27
N LEU A 61 1.06 6.50 -7.95
CA LEU A 61 1.26 7.74 -7.19
C LEU A 61 2.67 8.30 -7.38
N ARG A 62 3.68 7.44 -7.34
CA ARG A 62 5.07 7.85 -7.57
C ARG A 62 5.26 8.40 -8.98
N ASP A 63 4.68 7.75 -9.98
CA ASP A 63 4.77 8.19 -11.37
C ASP A 63 4.09 9.56 -11.56
N GLU A 64 2.91 9.77 -10.98
CA GLU A 64 2.24 11.07 -11.01
C GLU A 64 3.04 12.15 -10.28
N LEU A 65 3.54 11.84 -9.07
CA LEU A 65 4.31 12.76 -8.26
C LEU A 65 5.66 13.11 -8.91
N SER A 66 6.24 12.21 -9.72
CA SER A 66 7.47 12.46 -10.48
C SER A 66 7.29 13.49 -11.61
N ARG A 67 6.06 13.68 -12.11
CA ARG A 67 5.74 14.63 -13.18
C ARG A 67 5.48 16.05 -12.66
N ILE A 68 5.17 16.20 -11.37
CA ILE A 68 4.85 17.50 -10.76
C ILE A 68 6.05 18.45 -10.77
N PRO A 69 7.29 18.05 -10.40
CA PRO A 69 8.45 18.94 -10.46
C PRO A 69 8.66 19.58 -11.83
N GLY A 70 8.59 18.81 -12.93
CA GLY A 70 8.75 19.36 -14.28
C GLY A 70 7.69 20.41 -14.64
N LYS A 71 6.43 20.19 -14.27
CA LYS A 71 5.37 21.20 -14.46
C LYS A 71 5.58 22.45 -13.60
N ILE A 72 6.17 22.30 -12.42
CA ILE A 72 6.52 23.42 -11.55
C ILE A 72 7.67 24.22 -12.18
N ASP A 73 8.69 23.56 -12.72
CA ASP A 73 9.80 24.23 -13.41
C ASP A 73 9.29 25.05 -14.62
N ASP A 74 8.40 24.46 -15.44
CA ASP A 74 7.76 25.16 -16.57
C ASP A 74 6.96 26.40 -16.12
N LEU A 75 6.23 26.27 -15.01
CA LEU A 75 5.47 27.37 -14.42
C LEU A 75 6.40 28.47 -13.89
N LEU A 76 7.47 28.11 -13.19
CA LEU A 76 8.46 29.06 -12.68
C LEU A 76 9.13 29.82 -13.83
N MET A 77 9.44 29.14 -14.93
CA MET A 77 10.01 29.77 -16.12
C MET A 77 9.04 30.79 -16.73
N SER A 78 7.76 30.41 -16.87
CA SER A 78 6.70 31.30 -17.34
C SER A 78 6.49 32.52 -16.42
N MET A 79 6.57 32.32 -15.09
CA MET A 79 6.48 33.41 -14.13
C MET A 79 7.70 34.34 -14.20
N HIS A 80 8.90 33.81 -14.39
CA HIS A 80 10.10 34.62 -14.58
C HIS A 80 10.02 35.46 -15.86
N GLU A 81 9.60 34.87 -16.99
CA GLU A 81 9.39 35.61 -18.24
C GLU A 81 8.35 36.72 -18.07
N PHE A 82 7.23 36.42 -17.40
CA PHE A 82 6.21 37.42 -17.11
C PHE A 82 6.73 38.56 -16.21
N MET A 83 7.52 38.24 -15.18
CA MET A 83 8.15 39.25 -14.32
C MET A 83 9.15 40.13 -15.09
N GLU A 84 9.95 39.55 -15.98
CA GLU A 84 10.87 40.31 -16.82
C GLU A 84 10.15 41.23 -17.81
N LEU A 85 9.03 40.77 -18.40
CA LEU A 85 8.16 41.61 -19.21
C LEU A 85 7.58 42.78 -18.40
N LEU A 86 7.07 42.52 -17.18
CA LEU A 86 6.57 43.58 -16.30
C LEU A 86 7.65 44.59 -15.94
N LYS A 87 8.86 44.14 -15.59
CA LYS A 87 9.99 45.04 -15.29
C LYS A 87 10.37 45.88 -16.51
N THR A 88 10.47 45.26 -17.69
CA THR A 88 10.82 45.94 -18.93
C THR A 88 9.77 46.99 -19.30
N SER A 89 8.48 46.66 -19.22
CA SER A 89 7.38 47.59 -19.46
C SER A 89 7.29 48.71 -18.41
N ALA A 90 7.71 48.46 -17.17
CA ALA A 90 7.81 49.50 -16.13
C ALA A 90 9.01 50.44 -16.33
N THR A 91 10.01 50.04 -17.12
CA THR A 91 11.20 50.85 -17.45
C THR A 91 11.09 51.60 -18.77
N GLU A 92 10.27 51.15 -19.73
CA GLU A 92 9.99 51.86 -20.98
C GLU A 92 9.04 53.06 -20.74
N GLU A 93 9.64 54.22 -20.44
CA GLU A 93 9.29 55.66 -20.57
C GLU A 93 7.83 56.18 -20.68
N THR A 94 6.78 55.36 -20.65
CA THR A 94 5.38 55.81 -20.85
C THR A 94 4.49 55.63 -19.64
N VAL A 95 4.95 54.98 -18.57
CA VAL A 95 4.14 54.77 -17.37
C VAL A 95 4.69 55.59 -16.19
N SER A 96 3.98 56.70 -15.93
CA SER A 96 4.07 57.59 -14.76
C SER A 96 4.51 56.88 -13.46
N ASP A 97 5.20 57.60 -12.56
CA ASP A 97 5.62 57.15 -11.22
C ASP A 97 4.53 56.41 -10.42
N ILE A 98 3.25 56.65 -10.73
CA ILE A 98 2.08 55.94 -10.18
C ILE A 98 2.12 54.44 -10.46
N SER A 99 2.67 54.00 -11.61
CA SER A 99 2.68 52.59 -11.98
C SER A 99 3.83 51.79 -11.33
N LYS A 100 4.91 52.45 -10.91
CA LYS A 100 5.98 51.78 -10.13
C LYS A 100 5.51 51.42 -8.73
N ASP A 101 4.79 52.31 -8.06
CA ASP A 101 4.23 52.05 -6.72
C ASP A 101 3.14 50.97 -6.73
N VAL A 102 2.40 50.83 -7.84
CA VAL A 102 1.38 49.77 -8.00
C VAL A 102 2.00 48.43 -8.44
N MET A 103 3.06 48.42 -9.26
CA MET A 103 3.71 47.18 -9.68
C MET A 103 4.64 46.58 -8.61
N ALA A 104 5.31 47.39 -7.79
CA ALA A 104 6.20 46.91 -6.74
C ALA A 104 5.57 45.84 -5.80
N PRO A 105 4.36 46.01 -5.26
CA PRO A 105 3.72 44.98 -4.44
C PRO A 105 3.34 43.73 -5.24
N VAL A 106 3.04 43.85 -6.54
CA VAL A 106 2.70 42.72 -7.42
C VAL A 106 3.94 41.87 -7.70
N VAL A 107 5.07 42.50 -8.02
CA VAL A 107 6.35 41.81 -8.22
C VAL A 107 6.77 41.11 -6.93
N LYS A 108 6.67 41.79 -5.77
CA LYS A 108 6.96 41.17 -4.48
C LYS A 108 6.07 39.96 -4.18
N LYS A 109 4.78 40.03 -4.51
CA LYS A 109 3.86 38.89 -4.36
C LYS A 109 4.18 37.74 -5.31
N MET A 110 4.67 38.04 -6.51
CA MET A 110 5.17 37.02 -7.44
C MET A 110 6.46 36.37 -6.95
N ASP A 111 7.40 37.14 -6.39
CA ASP A 111 8.61 36.59 -5.76
C ASP A 111 8.25 35.67 -4.57
N GLU A 112 7.31 36.09 -3.72
CA GLU A 112 6.77 35.27 -2.61
C GLU A 112 6.11 33.97 -3.13
N LEU A 113 5.41 34.03 -4.27
CA LEU A 113 4.81 32.85 -4.92
C LEU A 113 5.87 31.91 -5.49
N VAL A 114 6.90 32.45 -6.14
CA VAL A 114 8.04 31.69 -6.68
C VAL A 114 8.76 30.96 -5.54
N GLU A 115 9.03 31.64 -4.43
CA GLU A 115 9.72 31.05 -3.29
C GLU A 115 8.88 29.97 -2.60
N ASN A 116 7.57 30.20 -2.41
CA ASN A 116 6.65 29.18 -1.91
C ASN A 116 6.57 27.96 -2.84
N THR A 117 6.58 28.19 -4.16
CA THR A 117 6.52 27.13 -5.17
C THR A 117 7.79 26.29 -5.15
N LYS A 118 8.96 26.91 -5.00
CA LYS A 118 10.24 26.23 -4.84
C LYS A 118 10.26 25.35 -3.58
N LYS A 119 9.81 25.90 -2.44
CA LYS A 119 9.66 25.13 -1.19
C LYS A 119 8.71 23.95 -1.33
N ASN A 120 7.61 24.12 -2.07
CA ASN A 120 6.66 23.04 -2.33
C ASN A 120 7.29 21.91 -3.18
N THR A 121 8.20 22.26 -4.08
CA THR A 121 8.95 21.29 -4.88
C THR A 121 9.87 20.42 -4.01
N GLU A 122 10.55 21.02 -3.03
CA GLU A 122 11.38 20.30 -2.06
C GLU A 122 10.55 19.30 -1.22
N VAL A 123 9.35 19.71 -0.79
CA VAL A 123 8.41 18.84 -0.06
C VAL A 123 7.96 17.67 -0.95
N ASN A 124 7.65 17.91 -2.22
CA ASN A 124 7.31 16.85 -3.18
C ASN A 124 8.47 15.86 -3.38
N GLN A 125 9.72 16.33 -3.38
CA GLN A 125 10.91 15.48 -3.47
C GLN A 125 11.13 14.62 -2.22
N ALA A 126 10.84 15.16 -1.04
CA ALA A 126 10.83 14.39 0.22
C ALA A 126 9.72 13.32 0.23
N ALA A 127 8.55 13.64 -0.31
CA ALA A 127 7.45 12.69 -0.46
C ALA A 127 7.81 11.54 -1.42
N LEU A 128 8.43 11.81 -2.57
CA LEU A 128 8.96 10.78 -3.49
C LEU A 128 9.95 9.83 -2.81
N THR A 129 10.82 10.37 -1.96
CA THR A 129 11.79 9.57 -1.19
C THR A 129 11.07 8.64 -0.21
N SER A 130 10.03 9.14 0.45
CA SER A 130 9.23 8.36 1.40
C SER A 130 8.46 7.23 0.70
N LEU A 131 7.83 7.51 -0.46
CA LEU A 131 7.19 6.50 -1.30
C LEU A 131 8.18 5.41 -1.75
N SER A 132 9.41 5.79 -2.13
CA SER A 132 10.46 4.80 -2.46
C SER A 132 10.81 3.87 -1.29
N ILE A 133 10.78 4.37 -0.05
CA ILE A 133 11.01 3.54 1.14
C ILE A 133 9.83 2.58 1.37
N ILE A 134 8.60 3.06 1.17
CA ILE A 134 7.38 2.26 1.31
C ILE A 134 7.36 1.12 0.27
N ASP A 135 7.61 1.40 -1.00
CA ASP A 135 7.75 0.38 -2.07
C ASP A 135 8.73 -0.73 -1.69
N LYS A 136 9.93 -0.36 -1.22
CA LYS A 136 10.96 -1.32 -0.79
C LYS A 136 10.50 -2.18 0.39
N ARG A 137 9.76 -1.61 1.34
CA ARG A 137 9.22 -2.34 2.49
C ARG A 137 8.11 -3.28 2.07
N LEU A 138 7.18 -2.83 1.22
CA LEU A 138 6.08 -3.64 0.69
C LEU A 138 6.61 -4.83 -0.11
N LYS A 139 7.58 -4.61 -1.02
CA LYS A 139 8.25 -5.69 -1.76
C LYS A 139 8.92 -6.70 -0.84
N ARG A 140 9.60 -6.24 0.22
CA ARG A 140 10.20 -7.13 1.22
C ARG A 140 9.17 -7.99 1.94
N ILE A 141 8.07 -7.38 2.39
CA ILE A 141 6.97 -8.09 3.05
C ILE A 141 6.35 -9.11 2.10
N TYR A 142 6.11 -8.73 0.85
CA TYR A 142 5.57 -9.60 -0.19
C TYR A 142 6.44 -10.83 -0.45
N MET A 143 7.77 -10.65 -0.49
CA MET A 143 8.70 -11.78 -0.62
C MET A 143 8.69 -12.70 0.60
N GLN A 144 8.50 -12.15 1.80
CA GLN A 144 8.42 -12.94 3.05
C GLN A 144 7.11 -13.72 3.16
N THR A 145 5.98 -13.13 2.76
CA THR A 145 4.67 -13.81 2.77
C THR A 145 4.53 -14.79 1.60
N GLY A 146 5.09 -14.47 0.43
CA GLY A 146 5.11 -15.36 -0.75
C GLY A 146 5.99 -16.60 -0.54
N ALA A 147 7.18 -16.46 0.06
CA ALA A 147 8.05 -17.59 0.37
C ALA A 147 7.44 -18.55 1.41
N SER A 148 6.60 -18.03 2.31
CA SER A 148 5.93 -18.85 3.32
C SER A 148 4.76 -19.67 2.76
N ALA A 149 4.17 -19.28 1.63
CA ALA A 149 3.06 -20.00 1.00
C ALA A 149 3.52 -21.21 0.15
N ASP A 150 4.68 -21.12 -0.49
CA ASP A 150 5.25 -22.22 -1.27
C ASP A 150 5.94 -23.30 -0.40
N ALA A 151 6.31 -22.97 0.84
CA ALA A 151 6.90 -23.93 1.79
C ALA A 151 5.88 -25.00 2.27
N TYR A 152 4.58 -24.73 2.21
CA TYR A 152 3.51 -25.65 2.62
C TYR A 152 2.92 -26.48 1.47
N ARG A 153 3.48 -26.37 0.26
CA ARG A 153 3.07 -27.15 -0.93
C ARG A 153 3.91 -28.41 -1.17
N ARG A 154 4.87 -28.73 -0.29
CA ARG A 154 5.67 -29.97 -0.37
C ARG A 154 5.26 -30.96 0.71
#